data_AF-A0A5D0RBY0-F1
#
_entry.id   AF-A0A5D0RBY0-F1
#
_cell.length_a   1.000
_cell.length_b   1.000
_cell.length_c   1.000
_cell.angle_alpha   90.00
_cell.angle_beta   90.00
_cell.angle_gamma   90.00
#
_symmetry.space_group_name_H-M   'P 1'
#
loop_
_entity.id
_entity.type
_entity.pdbx_description
1 polymer ?
#
loop_
_entity_poly.entity_id
_entity_poly.type
_entity_poly.pdbx_seq_one_letter_code
_entity_poly.pdbx_strand_id
1 'polypeptide(L)'
;MIGRILKYSDFFAAAPPVNKFDLVKNIPRVELIATISGVNHNIKNPISVDFDNSWKNQIKLIEIIFLVNQNESNRQYSDIHCRKFVDTYKKENGSVTLFTRVSCLYGLNEIIFSKEIIHEDVSKYKFTSVDTENIFKFLILCNAELLSYNDNYRNEINSKNLGNKFFEVFMFKEIPHNQYYYIQNPLNLFQRAVHLFKYIGKSYPKELNDFVSNFKVKSPEEFISVIGNFFLSKGSLPQQLQVFYIPHNDKDAILRLNQFSVRGQGKSNTGIKKFEFLEIKKAPFYCNEGEDHNIYILMDNVFFAEKCYDLFFWDFYFDQLKNNGLNLEAWGGYVGLFFEEHIEFILKYSFETQRDVLLKTTNELLISGKEYADFYIRRKRQLIIGQAKRTYLPQIVYKEVYSLKDYDNIDKEEFYRRFGLYQLVETSLREFDKYINIIDPEIPKNKLFIYPVLVINEPIVSSGVASYNFDKKFEELLNKEGISRDSIKWRINKVTVIHINELENLQQSLRDKDFRLDNFLQAYADNSSPQLMNDAYAQFLNFDNFIRKKVKEKAIPVYIMDKEKGVLKLFIDFIGLK
;
A
#
# COMPACT_ATOMS: atom_id res chain seq x y z
N MET A 1 -12.69 -3.46 4.68
CA MET A 1 -12.47 -4.90 4.93
C MET A 1 -12.81 -5.62 3.63
N ILE A 2 -11.92 -6.48 3.11
CA ILE A 2 -12.23 -7.26 1.91
C ILE A 2 -13.27 -8.30 2.33
N GLY A 3 -14.31 -8.45 1.51
CA GLY A 3 -15.27 -9.54 1.68
C GLY A 3 -14.59 -10.92 1.55
N ARG A 4 -15.32 -11.98 1.87
CA ARG A 4 -14.92 -13.37 1.58
C ARG A 4 -14.59 -13.50 0.08
N ILE A 5 -13.35 -13.86 -0.22
CA ILE A 5 -12.92 -14.15 -1.59
C ILE A 5 -13.48 -15.53 -1.97
N LEU A 6 -14.24 -15.61 -3.06
CA LEU A 6 -14.89 -16.85 -3.50
C LEU A 6 -13.88 -17.80 -4.14
N LYS A 7 -13.89 -19.07 -3.71
CA LYS A 7 -13.12 -20.17 -4.33
C LYS A 7 -13.89 -20.76 -5.52
N TYR A 8 -13.19 -21.53 -6.35
CA TYR A 8 -13.79 -22.23 -7.49
C TYR A 8 -14.99 -23.10 -7.11
N SER A 9 -14.85 -23.90 -6.05
CA SER A 9 -15.93 -24.73 -5.53
C SER A 9 -17.13 -23.92 -5.03
N ASP A 10 -16.89 -22.73 -4.46
CA ASP A 10 -17.95 -21.85 -3.96
C ASP A 10 -18.80 -21.35 -5.13
N PHE A 11 -18.14 -20.91 -6.21
CA PHE A 11 -18.83 -20.31 -7.35
C PHE A 11 -19.41 -21.35 -8.31
N PHE A 12 -18.66 -22.40 -8.66
CA PHE A 12 -19.08 -23.37 -9.67
C PHE A 12 -19.84 -24.58 -9.09
N ALA A 13 -19.82 -24.78 -7.77
CA ALA A 13 -20.36 -25.98 -7.13
C ALA A 13 -19.78 -27.28 -7.73
N ALA A 14 -18.51 -27.22 -8.16
CA ALA A 14 -17.79 -28.31 -8.81
C ALA A 14 -16.39 -28.44 -8.22
N ALA A 15 -15.82 -29.64 -8.32
CA ALA A 15 -14.41 -29.85 -7.98
C ALA A 15 -13.51 -29.04 -8.93
N PRO A 16 -12.42 -28.44 -8.43
CA PRO A 16 -11.44 -27.80 -9.30
C PRO A 16 -10.79 -28.84 -10.23
N PRO A 17 -10.41 -28.47 -11.47
CA PRO A 17 -9.65 -29.34 -12.35
C PRO A 17 -8.28 -29.68 -11.71
N VAL A 18 -7.72 -30.83 -12.07
CA VAL A 18 -6.44 -31.31 -11.52
C VAL A 18 -5.30 -30.35 -11.87
N ASN A 19 -5.26 -29.87 -13.12
CA ASN A 19 -4.31 -28.86 -13.57
C ASN A 19 -5.07 -27.63 -14.08
N LYS A 20 -4.85 -26.48 -13.42
CA LYS A 20 -5.47 -25.20 -13.80
C LYS A 20 -5.01 -24.69 -15.18
N PHE A 21 -3.79 -25.02 -15.60
CA PHE A 21 -3.23 -24.54 -16.87
C PHE A 21 -3.86 -25.22 -18.08
N ASP A 22 -4.51 -26.38 -17.92
CA ASP A 22 -5.25 -27.03 -19.00
C ASP A 22 -6.37 -26.15 -19.57
N LEU A 23 -6.88 -25.20 -18.77
CA LEU A 23 -7.88 -24.23 -19.22
C LEU A 23 -7.30 -23.16 -20.17
N VAL A 24 -6.04 -22.77 -19.98
CA VAL A 24 -5.49 -21.54 -20.58
C VAL A 24 -4.23 -21.76 -21.42
N LYS A 25 -3.66 -22.97 -21.44
CA LYS A 25 -2.40 -23.29 -22.14
C LYS A 25 -2.43 -23.03 -23.66
N ASN A 26 -3.61 -22.99 -24.26
CA ASN A 26 -3.81 -22.73 -25.69
C ASN A 26 -4.05 -21.25 -26.01
N ILE A 27 -4.20 -20.39 -24.99
CA ILE A 27 -4.43 -18.95 -25.16
C ILE A 27 -3.06 -18.26 -25.16
N PRO A 28 -2.78 -17.30 -26.07
CA PRO A 28 -1.53 -16.57 -26.09
C PRO A 28 -1.24 -15.91 -24.74
N ARG A 29 0.01 -16.02 -24.27
CA ARG A 29 0.41 -15.47 -22.97
C ARG A 29 0.13 -13.97 -22.86
N VAL A 30 0.44 -13.22 -23.93
CA VAL A 30 0.19 -11.77 -24.00
C VAL A 30 -1.29 -11.42 -23.80
N GLU A 31 -2.22 -12.24 -24.32
CA GLU A 31 -3.66 -12.05 -24.16
C GLU A 31 -4.13 -12.35 -22.73
N LEU A 32 -3.58 -13.40 -22.11
CA LEU A 32 -3.84 -13.72 -20.71
C LEU A 32 -3.37 -12.58 -19.79
N ILE A 33 -2.15 -12.08 -20.01
CA ILE A 33 -1.57 -10.97 -19.27
C ILE A 33 -2.42 -9.71 -19.48
N ALA A 34 -2.75 -9.35 -20.73
CA ALA A 34 -3.59 -8.20 -21.04
C ALA A 34 -4.94 -8.26 -20.32
N THR A 35 -5.63 -9.40 -20.40
CA THR A 35 -6.96 -9.58 -19.81
C THR A 35 -6.91 -9.45 -18.29
N ILE A 36 -5.96 -10.12 -17.63
CA ILE A 36 -5.86 -10.11 -16.15
C ILE A 36 -5.38 -8.75 -15.65
N SER A 37 -4.46 -8.09 -16.34
CA SER A 37 -4.06 -6.71 -16.03
C SER A 37 -5.23 -5.74 -16.20
N GLY A 38 -6.09 -5.94 -17.21
CA GLY A 38 -7.34 -5.20 -17.38
C GLY A 38 -8.29 -5.34 -16.20
N VAL A 39 -8.47 -6.55 -15.68
CA VAL A 39 -9.23 -6.79 -14.45
C VAL A 39 -8.58 -6.03 -13.29
N ASN A 40 -7.26 -6.16 -13.10
CA ASN A 40 -6.53 -5.50 -12.02
C ASN A 40 -6.69 -3.97 -12.03
N HIS A 41 -6.52 -3.32 -13.19
CA HIS A 41 -6.68 -1.87 -13.35
C HIS A 41 -8.11 -1.39 -13.11
N ASN A 42 -9.11 -2.22 -13.35
CA ASN A 42 -10.51 -1.89 -13.08
C ASN A 42 -10.91 -2.16 -11.62
N ILE A 43 -10.18 -3.01 -10.88
CA ILE A 43 -10.29 -3.09 -9.41
C ILE A 43 -9.69 -1.83 -8.77
N LYS A 44 -8.57 -1.33 -9.33
CA LYS A 44 -7.91 -0.10 -8.86
C LYS A 44 -7.59 0.85 -10.00
N ASN A 45 -8.50 1.77 -10.29
CA ASN A 45 -8.20 2.85 -11.23
C ASN A 45 -6.99 3.67 -10.72
N PRO A 46 -6.05 4.11 -11.59
CA PRO A 46 -4.85 4.86 -11.21
C PRO A 46 -5.10 5.93 -10.15
N ILE A 47 -6.04 6.85 -10.38
CA ILE A 47 -6.28 8.00 -9.48
C ILE A 47 -7.20 7.69 -8.29
N SER A 48 -7.80 6.50 -8.22
CA SER A 48 -8.66 6.13 -7.09
C SER A 48 -7.84 6.10 -5.80
N VAL A 49 -8.45 6.44 -4.66
CA VAL A 49 -7.83 6.26 -3.34
C VAL A 49 -8.17 4.88 -2.74
N ASP A 50 -9.08 4.14 -3.40
CA ASP A 50 -9.69 2.92 -2.89
C ASP A 50 -9.73 1.82 -3.97
N PHE A 51 -9.76 0.55 -3.52
CA PHE A 51 -10.15 -0.58 -4.35
C PHE A 51 -11.67 -0.61 -4.52
N ASP A 52 -12.16 -0.76 -5.74
CA ASP A 52 -13.57 -0.98 -6.01
C ASP A 52 -13.89 -2.47 -6.00
N ASN A 53 -14.17 -3.00 -4.81
CA ASN A 53 -14.64 -4.37 -4.62
C ASN A 53 -16.17 -4.47 -4.60
N SER A 54 -16.89 -3.43 -5.04
CA SER A 54 -18.36 -3.44 -5.03
C SER A 54 -18.91 -4.51 -5.99
N TRP A 55 -20.12 -5.03 -5.72
CA TRP A 55 -20.78 -5.97 -6.64
C TRP A 55 -20.93 -5.41 -8.05
N LYS A 56 -21.23 -4.11 -8.17
CA LYS A 56 -21.31 -3.43 -9.46
C LYS A 56 -20.00 -3.58 -10.23
N ASN A 57 -18.87 -3.38 -9.57
CA ASN A 57 -17.58 -3.56 -10.21
C ASN A 57 -17.27 -5.03 -10.47
N GLN A 58 -17.57 -5.95 -9.54
CA GLN A 58 -17.37 -7.38 -9.77
C GLN A 58 -18.12 -7.89 -11.02
N ILE A 59 -19.35 -7.42 -11.26
CA ILE A 59 -20.11 -7.70 -12.49
C ILE A 59 -19.40 -7.12 -13.72
N LYS A 60 -18.98 -5.85 -13.66
CA LYS A 60 -18.21 -5.20 -14.72
C LYS A 60 -16.91 -5.96 -15.06
N LEU A 61 -16.23 -6.53 -14.06
CA LEU A 61 -15.01 -7.31 -14.26
C LEU A 61 -15.29 -8.63 -14.99
N ILE A 62 -16.44 -9.28 -14.74
CA ILE A 62 -16.89 -10.43 -15.56
C ILE A 62 -17.08 -9.96 -17.01
N GLU A 63 -17.78 -8.85 -17.25
CA GLU A 63 -18.00 -8.31 -18.61
C GLU A 63 -16.68 -7.98 -19.34
N ILE A 64 -15.66 -7.51 -18.60
CA ILE A 64 -14.31 -7.25 -19.13
C ILE A 64 -13.66 -8.56 -19.58
N ILE A 65 -13.67 -9.61 -18.75
CA ILE A 65 -13.09 -10.92 -19.12
C ILE A 65 -13.78 -11.51 -20.36
N PHE A 66 -15.10 -11.34 -20.45
CA PHE A 66 -15.89 -11.78 -21.60
C PHE A 66 -15.80 -10.84 -22.82
N LEU A 67 -15.03 -9.75 -22.74
CA LEU A 67 -14.82 -8.78 -23.82
C LEU A 67 -16.15 -8.27 -24.42
N VAL A 68 -17.20 -8.13 -23.61
CA VAL A 68 -18.56 -7.82 -24.09
C VAL A 68 -18.63 -6.52 -24.90
N ASN A 69 -17.80 -5.53 -24.55
CA ASN A 69 -17.73 -4.25 -25.26
C ASN A 69 -16.99 -4.32 -26.62
N GLN A 70 -16.21 -5.38 -26.86
CA GLN A 70 -15.54 -5.62 -28.15
C GLN A 70 -16.32 -6.61 -29.01
N ASN A 71 -17.02 -7.56 -28.37
CA ASN A 71 -17.82 -8.56 -29.05
C ASN A 71 -19.15 -8.78 -28.30
N GLU A 72 -20.21 -8.14 -28.78
CA GLU A 72 -21.56 -8.20 -28.20
C GLU A 72 -22.09 -9.65 -28.10
N SER A 73 -21.66 -10.56 -28.99
CA SER A 73 -22.06 -11.97 -28.94
C SER A 73 -21.62 -12.69 -27.67
N ASN A 74 -20.63 -12.16 -26.95
CA ASN A 74 -20.19 -12.69 -25.67
C ASN A 74 -21.11 -12.29 -24.50
N ARG A 75 -22.02 -11.32 -24.70
CA ARG A 75 -22.93 -10.83 -23.65
C ARG A 75 -23.75 -11.95 -23.04
N GLN A 76 -24.31 -12.85 -23.85
CA GLN A 76 -25.14 -13.95 -23.36
C GLN A 76 -24.37 -14.87 -22.38
N TYR A 77 -23.07 -15.10 -22.62
CA TYR A 77 -22.23 -15.93 -21.76
C TYR A 77 -21.86 -15.19 -20.48
N SER A 78 -21.52 -13.90 -20.58
CA SER A 78 -21.26 -13.04 -19.42
C SER A 78 -22.48 -12.95 -18.49
N ASP A 79 -23.66 -12.73 -19.06
CA ASP A 79 -24.93 -12.61 -18.34
C ASP A 79 -25.23 -13.83 -17.45
N ILE A 80 -24.92 -15.04 -17.90
CA ILE A 80 -25.12 -16.28 -17.12
C ILE A 80 -24.32 -16.22 -15.82
N HIS A 81 -23.05 -15.82 -15.89
CA HIS A 81 -22.17 -15.74 -14.72
C HIS A 81 -22.49 -14.54 -13.83
N CYS A 82 -22.84 -13.40 -14.42
CA CYS A 82 -23.29 -12.21 -13.68
C CYS A 82 -24.56 -12.51 -12.88
N ARG A 83 -25.58 -13.12 -13.50
CA ARG A 83 -26.82 -13.52 -12.81
C ARG A 83 -26.53 -14.53 -11.71
N LYS A 84 -25.72 -15.55 -11.99
CA LYS A 84 -25.31 -16.53 -10.97
C LYS A 84 -24.67 -15.88 -9.76
N PHE A 85 -23.75 -14.94 -9.97
CA PHE A 85 -23.10 -14.20 -8.88
C PHE A 85 -24.13 -13.43 -8.04
N VAL A 86 -25.00 -12.65 -8.68
CA VAL A 86 -26.02 -11.87 -7.99
C VAL A 86 -26.99 -12.77 -7.23
N ASP A 87 -27.61 -13.74 -7.90
CA ASP A 87 -28.69 -14.55 -7.34
C ASP A 87 -28.21 -15.42 -6.17
N THR A 88 -26.98 -15.94 -6.27
CA THR A 88 -26.38 -16.79 -5.23
C THR A 88 -25.96 -15.99 -4.01
N TYR A 89 -25.38 -14.80 -4.22
CA TYR A 89 -24.70 -14.06 -3.15
C TYR A 89 -25.43 -12.80 -2.68
N LYS A 90 -26.65 -12.53 -3.19
CA LYS A 90 -27.48 -11.36 -2.81
C LYS A 90 -27.66 -11.17 -1.30
N LYS A 91 -27.67 -12.26 -0.53
CA LYS A 91 -27.84 -12.20 0.94
C LYS A 91 -26.57 -11.81 1.68
N GLU A 92 -25.40 -11.91 1.04
CA GLU A 92 -24.11 -11.54 1.63
C GLU A 92 -23.83 -10.02 1.55
N ASN A 93 -24.73 -9.22 0.95
CA ASN A 93 -24.74 -7.75 0.98
C ASN A 93 -23.35 -7.08 0.74
N GLY A 94 -22.63 -7.51 -0.30
CA GLY A 94 -21.32 -6.96 -0.65
C GLY A 94 -20.14 -7.55 0.13
N SER A 95 -20.35 -8.52 1.02
CA SER A 95 -19.27 -9.20 1.75
C SER A 95 -18.59 -10.32 0.97
N VAL A 96 -18.79 -10.42 -0.34
CA VAL A 96 -18.10 -11.39 -1.22
C VAL A 96 -17.46 -10.71 -2.40
N THR A 97 -16.34 -11.26 -2.86
CA THR A 97 -15.64 -10.81 -4.06
C THR A 97 -15.14 -11.99 -4.88
N LEU A 98 -15.15 -11.84 -6.21
CA LEU A 98 -14.60 -12.81 -7.15
C LEU A 98 -13.16 -12.47 -7.50
N PHE A 99 -12.88 -11.18 -7.71
CA PHE A 99 -11.59 -10.70 -8.14
C PHE A 99 -11.05 -9.67 -7.16
N THR A 100 -9.81 -9.87 -6.74
CA THR A 100 -9.03 -8.91 -5.96
C THR A 100 -7.72 -8.63 -6.69
N ARG A 101 -7.08 -7.50 -6.35
CA ARG A 101 -5.73 -7.19 -6.85
C ARG A 101 -4.76 -8.34 -6.59
N VAL A 102 -4.79 -8.93 -5.39
CA VAL A 102 -3.87 -10.02 -5.02
C VAL A 102 -4.11 -11.26 -5.85
N SER A 103 -5.37 -11.62 -6.13
CA SER A 103 -5.69 -12.73 -7.02
C SER A 103 -5.20 -12.49 -8.45
N CYS A 104 -5.31 -11.25 -8.95
CA CYS A 104 -4.80 -10.88 -10.26
C CYS A 104 -3.27 -10.96 -10.31
N LEU A 105 -2.58 -10.39 -9.32
CA LEU A 105 -1.12 -10.46 -9.18
C LEU A 105 -0.63 -11.91 -9.10
N TYR A 106 -1.34 -12.77 -8.37
CA TYR A 106 -1.05 -14.19 -8.30
C TYR A 106 -1.21 -14.87 -9.67
N GLY A 107 -2.34 -14.66 -10.35
CA GLY A 107 -2.56 -15.19 -11.69
C GLY A 107 -1.51 -14.74 -12.71
N LEU A 108 -1.16 -13.46 -12.70
CA LEU A 108 -0.09 -12.90 -13.56
C LEU A 108 1.25 -13.57 -13.27
N ASN A 109 1.61 -13.74 -12.00
CA ASN A 109 2.87 -14.40 -11.62
C ASN A 109 2.90 -15.86 -12.08
N GLU A 110 1.78 -16.59 -11.94
CA GLU A 110 1.67 -17.97 -12.44
C GLU A 110 1.84 -18.04 -13.96
N ILE A 111 1.23 -17.11 -14.71
CA ILE A 111 1.32 -17.08 -16.18
C ILE A 111 2.72 -16.75 -16.67
N ILE A 112 3.39 -15.77 -16.04
CA ILE A 112 4.75 -15.35 -16.40
C ILE A 112 5.75 -16.49 -16.26
N PHE A 113 5.61 -17.33 -15.21
CA PHE A 113 6.54 -18.43 -14.93
C PHE A 113 6.08 -19.79 -15.48
N SER A 114 4.89 -19.87 -16.08
CA SER A 114 4.37 -21.15 -16.57
C SER A 114 5.12 -21.61 -17.80
N LYS A 115 5.70 -22.82 -17.71
CA LYS A 115 6.27 -23.54 -18.85
C LYS A 115 5.21 -24.22 -19.71
N GLU A 116 3.97 -24.32 -19.21
CA GLU A 116 2.86 -24.97 -19.91
C GLU A 116 2.20 -24.04 -20.94
N ILE A 117 2.31 -22.73 -20.73
CA ILE A 117 1.86 -21.71 -21.68
C ILE A 117 3.01 -21.43 -22.64
N ILE A 118 2.99 -22.05 -23.82
CA ILE A 118 4.07 -21.99 -24.82
C ILE A 118 3.72 -21.03 -25.96
N HIS A 119 2.45 -20.65 -26.09
CA HIS A 119 1.96 -19.84 -27.21
C HIS A 119 2.13 -18.34 -26.93
N GLU A 120 2.94 -17.68 -27.77
CA GLU A 120 3.20 -16.23 -27.70
C GLU A 120 2.58 -15.46 -28.90
N ASP A 121 2.36 -16.14 -30.03
CA ASP A 121 1.90 -15.50 -31.28
C ASP A 121 0.40 -15.18 -31.26
N VAL A 122 0.07 -13.91 -31.54
CA VAL A 122 -1.30 -13.39 -31.62
C VAL A 122 -1.82 -13.20 -33.05
N SER A 123 -0.96 -13.21 -34.06
CA SER A 123 -1.28 -12.79 -35.43
C SER A 123 -2.44 -13.56 -36.09
N LYS A 124 -2.69 -14.79 -35.64
CA LYS A 124 -3.75 -15.68 -36.15
C LYS A 124 -4.71 -16.15 -35.06
N TYR A 125 -4.55 -15.68 -33.83
CA TYR A 125 -5.38 -16.10 -32.72
C TYR A 125 -6.76 -15.43 -32.79
N LYS A 126 -7.82 -16.23 -32.68
CA LYS A 126 -9.20 -15.72 -32.61
C LYS A 126 -9.77 -16.08 -31.25
N PHE A 127 -10.02 -15.05 -30.45
CA PHE A 127 -10.63 -15.20 -29.15
C PHE A 127 -12.04 -15.76 -29.24
N THR A 128 -12.29 -16.89 -28.59
CA THR A 128 -13.62 -17.52 -28.51
C THR A 128 -14.29 -17.23 -27.17
N SER A 129 -15.61 -17.45 -27.09
CA SER A 129 -16.33 -17.38 -25.81
C SER A 129 -15.85 -18.44 -24.81
N VAL A 130 -15.40 -19.60 -25.30
CA VAL A 130 -14.79 -20.66 -24.48
C VAL A 130 -13.48 -20.16 -23.84
N ASP A 131 -12.66 -19.41 -24.58
CA ASP A 131 -11.43 -18.84 -24.05
C ASP A 131 -11.72 -17.84 -22.92
N THR A 132 -12.70 -16.95 -23.12
CA THR A 132 -13.12 -16.01 -22.07
C THR A 132 -13.61 -16.73 -20.81
N GLU A 133 -14.39 -17.80 -20.96
CA GLU A 133 -14.88 -18.59 -19.83
C GLU A 133 -13.75 -19.33 -19.11
N ASN A 134 -12.78 -19.85 -19.87
CA ASN A 134 -11.61 -20.52 -19.32
C ASN A 134 -10.70 -19.56 -18.53
N ILE A 135 -10.51 -18.33 -19.01
CA ILE A 135 -9.79 -17.28 -18.27
C ILE A 135 -10.53 -16.93 -16.98
N PHE A 136 -11.85 -16.79 -17.05
CA PHE A 136 -12.67 -16.56 -15.86
C PHE A 136 -12.49 -17.68 -14.84
N LYS A 137 -12.64 -18.95 -15.25
CA LYS A 137 -12.41 -20.12 -14.39
C LYS A 137 -11.00 -20.15 -13.82
N PHE A 138 -9.98 -19.86 -14.63
CA PHE A 138 -8.58 -19.80 -14.20
C PHE A 138 -8.37 -18.80 -13.08
N LEU A 139 -8.90 -17.57 -13.20
CA LEU A 139 -8.79 -16.56 -12.13
C LEU A 139 -9.48 -16.98 -10.83
N ILE A 140 -10.61 -17.68 -10.90
CA ILE A 140 -11.26 -18.20 -9.70
C ILE A 140 -10.49 -19.39 -9.09
N LEU A 141 -9.79 -20.18 -9.91
CA LEU A 141 -8.86 -21.20 -9.41
C LEU A 141 -7.64 -20.58 -8.71
N CYS A 142 -7.13 -19.45 -9.22
CA CYS A 142 -6.10 -18.67 -8.55
C CYS A 142 -6.54 -18.27 -7.13
N ASN A 143 -7.81 -17.92 -6.89
CA ASN A 143 -8.30 -17.67 -5.53
C ASN A 143 -8.17 -18.89 -4.61
N ALA A 144 -8.53 -20.08 -5.10
CA ALA A 144 -8.51 -21.30 -4.30
C ALA A 144 -7.09 -21.64 -3.83
N GLU A 145 -6.12 -21.54 -4.73
CA GLU A 145 -4.70 -21.75 -4.40
C GLU A 145 -4.11 -20.62 -3.57
N LEU A 146 -4.45 -19.36 -3.86
CA LEU A 146 -4.01 -18.23 -3.06
C LEU A 146 -4.44 -18.38 -1.61
N LEU A 147 -5.65 -18.90 -1.38
CA LEU A 147 -6.22 -19.10 -0.05
C LEU A 147 -5.84 -20.44 0.58
N SER A 148 -5.08 -21.32 -0.10
CA SER A 148 -4.74 -22.64 0.44
C SER A 148 -3.77 -22.57 1.61
N TYR A 149 -3.00 -21.47 1.75
CA TYR A 149 -2.17 -21.24 2.93
C TYR A 149 -3.03 -21.30 4.21
N ASN A 150 -4.30 -20.87 4.15
CA ASN A 150 -5.23 -20.93 5.28
C ASN A 150 -5.47 -22.35 5.80
N ASP A 151 -5.30 -23.38 4.97
CA ASP A 151 -5.57 -24.77 5.35
C ASP A 151 -4.60 -25.26 6.42
N ASN A 152 -3.35 -24.76 6.42
CA ASN A 152 -2.35 -25.06 7.45
C ASN A 152 -2.73 -24.54 8.85
N TYR A 153 -3.63 -23.56 8.92
CA TYR A 153 -3.99 -22.90 10.18
C TYR A 153 -5.33 -23.33 10.75
N ARG A 154 -6.18 -24.00 9.96
CA ARG A 154 -7.56 -24.34 10.37
C ARG A 154 -7.63 -25.12 11.68
N ASN A 155 -6.60 -25.89 11.99
CA ASN A 155 -6.54 -26.70 13.21
C ASN A 155 -5.74 -26.04 14.35
N GLU A 156 -4.78 -25.16 14.04
CA GLU A 156 -3.86 -24.57 15.03
C GLU A 156 -4.27 -23.14 15.47
N ILE A 157 -4.61 -22.26 14.52
CA ILE A 157 -4.87 -20.84 14.77
C ILE A 157 -6.38 -20.59 14.81
N ASN A 158 -6.98 -20.91 15.96
CA ASN A 158 -8.38 -20.58 16.23
C ASN A 158 -8.52 -19.90 17.60
N SER A 159 -9.60 -19.14 17.77
CA SER A 159 -9.84 -18.35 18.99
C SER A 159 -9.99 -19.20 20.24
N LYS A 160 -10.47 -20.45 20.12
CA LYS A 160 -10.61 -21.38 21.26
C LYS A 160 -9.25 -21.81 21.80
N ASN A 161 -8.28 -22.06 20.92
CA ASN A 161 -6.95 -22.51 21.30
C ASN A 161 -6.05 -21.35 21.76
N LEU A 162 -6.17 -20.18 21.12
CA LEU A 162 -5.23 -19.06 21.33
C LEU A 162 -5.71 -18.01 22.32
N GLY A 163 -7.00 -17.96 22.64
CA GLY A 163 -7.59 -16.97 23.54
C GLY A 163 -7.12 -15.54 23.21
N ASN A 164 -6.52 -14.85 24.19
CA ASN A 164 -6.07 -13.47 24.06
C ASN A 164 -4.92 -13.24 23.07
N LYS A 165 -4.23 -14.31 22.62
CA LYS A 165 -3.16 -14.23 21.60
C LYS A 165 -3.70 -14.28 20.17
N PHE A 166 -4.98 -14.65 20.00
CA PHE A 166 -5.56 -14.88 18.68
C PHE A 166 -5.37 -13.69 17.72
N PHE A 167 -5.65 -12.47 18.16
CA PHE A 167 -5.57 -11.29 17.30
C PHE A 167 -4.13 -10.92 16.91
N GLU A 168 -3.15 -11.12 17.79
CA GLU A 168 -1.73 -10.87 17.48
C GLU A 168 -1.23 -11.89 16.45
N VAL A 169 -1.53 -13.16 16.69
CA VAL A 169 -1.22 -14.25 15.75
C VAL A 169 -1.88 -14.02 14.39
N PHE A 170 -3.16 -13.63 14.39
CA PHE A 170 -3.90 -13.33 13.16
C PHE A 170 -3.32 -12.13 12.41
N MET A 171 -2.89 -11.07 13.12
CA MET A 171 -2.21 -9.93 12.51
C MET A 171 -0.99 -10.41 11.71
N PHE A 172 -0.09 -11.18 12.33
CA PHE A 172 1.14 -11.68 11.69
C PHE A 172 0.86 -12.61 10.50
N LYS A 173 -0.09 -13.53 10.68
CA LYS A 173 -0.54 -14.44 9.61
C LYS A 173 -1.00 -13.67 8.36
N GLU A 174 -1.69 -12.55 8.53
CA GLU A 174 -2.30 -11.81 7.43
C GLU A 174 -1.38 -10.74 6.81
N ILE A 175 -0.20 -10.46 7.37
CA ILE A 175 0.78 -9.50 6.80
C ILE A 175 1.07 -9.75 5.31
N PRO A 176 1.39 -10.99 4.86
CA PRO A 176 1.76 -11.24 3.46
C PRO A 176 0.65 -10.85 2.49
N HIS A 177 -0.61 -10.97 2.91
CA HIS A 177 -1.79 -10.65 2.11
C HIS A 177 -2.16 -9.16 2.25
N ASN A 178 -2.25 -8.65 3.48
CA ASN A 178 -2.72 -7.29 3.78
C ASN A 178 -1.85 -6.18 3.18
N GLN A 179 -0.55 -6.42 2.99
CA GLN A 179 0.35 -5.42 2.41
C GLN A 179 -0.07 -4.95 1.00
N TYR A 180 -0.87 -5.75 0.29
CA TYR A 180 -1.35 -5.41 -1.06
C TYR A 180 -2.72 -4.74 -1.10
N TYR A 181 -3.37 -4.60 0.05
CA TYR A 181 -4.68 -3.96 0.19
C TYR A 181 -4.61 -2.55 0.75
N TYR A 182 -3.43 -2.10 1.18
CA TYR A 182 -3.20 -0.71 1.45
C TYR A 182 -3.01 0.06 0.13
N ILE A 183 -3.64 1.22 0.01
CA ILE A 183 -3.47 2.11 -1.14
C ILE A 183 -2.98 3.45 -0.64
N GLN A 184 -1.93 3.94 -1.30
CA GLN A 184 -1.49 5.32 -1.18
C GLN A 184 -2.20 6.19 -2.22
N ASN A 185 -2.52 7.42 -1.85
CA ASN A 185 -2.96 8.42 -2.81
C ASN A 185 -1.80 8.65 -3.80
N PRO A 186 -1.98 8.37 -5.10
CA PRO A 186 -0.89 8.39 -6.06
C PRO A 186 -0.26 9.77 -6.22
N LEU A 187 -1.04 10.85 -6.10
CA LEU A 187 -0.49 12.20 -6.22
C LEU A 187 0.37 12.58 -5.01
N ASN A 188 -0.04 12.16 -3.81
CA ASN A 188 0.78 12.31 -2.60
C ASN A 188 2.05 11.46 -2.70
N LEU A 189 1.97 10.23 -3.23
CA LEU A 189 3.11 9.37 -3.49
C LEU A 189 4.13 10.02 -4.45
N PHE A 190 3.67 10.55 -5.59
CA PHE A 190 4.55 11.24 -6.53
C PHE A 190 5.15 12.52 -5.93
N GLN A 191 4.38 13.29 -5.16
CA GLN A 191 4.92 14.47 -4.47
C GLN A 191 6.01 14.08 -3.46
N ARG A 192 5.79 13.00 -2.70
CA ARG A 192 6.79 12.45 -1.78
C ARG A 192 8.03 11.94 -2.51
N ALA A 193 7.87 11.33 -3.69
CA ALA A 193 9.00 10.97 -4.55
C ALA A 193 9.81 12.20 -5.00
N VAL A 194 9.15 13.31 -5.37
CA VAL A 194 9.83 14.57 -5.69
C VAL A 194 10.66 15.08 -4.50
N HIS A 195 10.10 15.03 -3.29
CA HIS A 195 10.85 15.41 -2.09
C HIS A 195 12.04 14.49 -1.84
N LEU A 196 11.85 13.17 -2.01
CA LEU A 196 12.92 12.20 -1.83
C LEU A 196 14.07 12.43 -2.82
N PHE A 197 13.76 12.64 -4.09
CA PHE A 197 14.77 12.83 -5.14
C PHE A 197 15.55 14.13 -4.89
N LYS A 198 14.88 15.20 -4.45
CA LYS A 198 15.54 16.44 -4.02
C LYS A 198 16.43 16.23 -2.80
N TYR A 199 16.01 15.42 -1.84
CA TYR A 199 16.80 15.11 -0.64
C TYR A 199 18.06 14.32 -1.01
N ILE A 200 17.91 13.22 -1.76
CA ILE A 200 19.02 12.39 -2.23
C ILE A 200 19.97 13.19 -3.13
N GLY A 201 19.44 14.03 -4.02
CA GLY A 201 20.24 14.87 -4.91
C GLY A 201 21.19 15.84 -4.20
N LYS A 202 21.02 16.10 -2.89
CA LYS A 202 21.98 16.87 -2.10
C LYS A 202 23.22 16.08 -1.74
N SER A 203 23.08 14.78 -1.46
CA SER A 203 24.18 13.93 -0.93
C SER A 203 24.71 12.93 -1.95
N TYR A 204 23.89 12.48 -2.88
CA TYR A 204 24.19 11.48 -3.90
C TYR A 204 23.78 11.94 -5.31
N PRO A 205 24.13 13.16 -5.75
CA PRO A 205 23.69 13.70 -7.05
C PRO A 205 24.18 12.86 -8.23
N LYS A 206 25.41 12.34 -8.16
CA LYS A 206 25.99 11.55 -9.24
C LYS A 206 25.29 10.20 -9.35
N GLU A 207 25.17 9.47 -8.26
CA GLU A 207 24.52 8.17 -8.21
C GLU A 207 23.05 8.26 -8.62
N LEU A 208 22.34 9.33 -8.20
CA LEU A 208 20.95 9.56 -8.62
C LEU A 208 20.85 9.79 -10.13
N ASN A 209 21.74 10.60 -10.71
CA ASN A 209 21.79 10.81 -12.15
C ASN A 209 22.17 9.53 -12.91
N ASP A 210 23.15 8.78 -12.43
CA ASP A 210 23.58 7.50 -13.00
C ASP A 210 22.40 6.50 -12.97
N PHE A 211 21.68 6.38 -11.86
CA PHE A 211 20.48 5.54 -11.74
C PHE A 211 19.42 5.88 -12.78
N VAL A 212 19.01 7.15 -12.88
CA VAL A 212 17.92 7.53 -13.80
C VAL A 212 18.37 7.46 -15.26
N SER A 213 19.66 7.64 -15.55
CA SER A 213 20.20 7.50 -16.90
C SER A 213 20.05 6.07 -17.46
N ASN A 214 20.00 5.05 -16.59
CA ASN A 214 19.70 3.67 -17.00
C ASN A 214 18.34 3.58 -17.69
N PHE A 215 17.38 4.39 -17.26
CA PHE A 215 16.03 4.50 -17.82
C PHE A 215 15.94 5.48 -19.01
N LYS A 216 17.07 5.91 -19.60
CA LYS A 216 17.13 6.80 -20.78
C LYS A 216 16.36 8.11 -20.60
N VAL A 217 16.41 8.66 -19.39
CA VAL A 217 15.92 9.99 -19.04
C VAL A 217 17.08 10.89 -18.63
N LYS A 218 16.92 12.20 -18.83
CA LYS A 218 17.99 13.19 -18.67
C LYS A 218 18.11 13.71 -17.24
N SER A 219 17.05 13.59 -16.44
CA SER A 219 17.06 14.08 -15.06
C SER A 219 16.15 13.26 -14.14
N PRO A 220 16.35 13.38 -12.81
CA PRO A 220 15.47 12.75 -11.82
C PRO A 220 14.02 13.25 -11.91
N GLU A 221 13.80 14.50 -12.29
CA GLU A 221 12.46 15.07 -12.57
C GLU A 221 11.83 14.43 -13.81
N GLU A 222 12.60 14.22 -14.89
CA GLU A 222 12.10 13.54 -16.08
C GLU A 222 11.73 12.07 -15.76
N PHE A 223 12.49 11.40 -14.90
CA PHE A 223 12.16 10.03 -14.45
C PHE A 223 10.76 9.96 -13.81
N ILE A 224 10.49 10.83 -12.84
CA ILE A 224 9.17 10.91 -12.17
C ILE A 224 8.08 11.28 -13.19
N SER A 225 8.39 12.18 -14.12
CA SER A 225 7.46 12.60 -15.17
C SER A 225 7.07 11.46 -16.10
N VAL A 226 8.04 10.65 -16.54
CA VAL A 226 7.80 9.48 -17.40
C VAL A 226 6.89 8.47 -16.70
N ILE A 227 7.17 8.15 -15.43
CA ILE A 227 6.34 7.23 -14.65
C ILE A 227 4.93 7.81 -14.49
N GLY A 228 4.81 9.07 -14.06
CA GLY A 228 3.52 9.73 -13.87
C GLY A 228 2.68 9.76 -15.16
N ASN A 229 3.30 10.00 -16.31
CA ASN A 229 2.60 10.04 -17.58
C ASN A 229 2.08 8.68 -18.03
N PHE A 230 2.91 7.63 -17.97
CA PHE A 230 2.43 6.28 -18.26
C PHE A 230 1.37 5.83 -17.25
N PHE A 231 1.51 6.20 -15.97
CA PHE A 231 0.54 5.91 -14.91
C PHE A 231 -0.82 6.58 -15.15
N LEU A 232 -0.84 7.85 -15.57
CA LEU A 232 -2.06 8.63 -15.81
C LEU A 232 -2.65 8.41 -17.21
N SER A 233 -1.85 7.91 -18.16
CA SER A 233 -2.31 7.66 -19.51
C SER A 233 -3.44 6.63 -19.51
N LYS A 234 -4.54 6.98 -20.19
CA LYS A 234 -5.53 5.99 -20.62
C LYS A 234 -4.84 5.24 -21.76
N GLY A 235 -4.61 3.93 -21.61
CA GLY A 235 -4.04 3.16 -22.72
C GLY A 235 -4.94 3.20 -23.95
N SER A 236 -4.43 2.72 -25.08
CA SER A 236 -5.02 2.94 -26.41
C SER A 236 -6.33 2.20 -26.67
N LEU A 237 -6.84 1.40 -25.73
CA LEU A 237 -8.02 0.55 -25.92
C LEU A 237 -9.26 1.05 -25.15
N PRO A 238 -10.49 0.82 -25.68
CA PRO A 238 -11.77 1.27 -25.09
C PRO A 238 -12.09 0.76 -23.67
N GLN A 239 -11.23 -0.07 -23.05
CA GLN A 239 -11.52 -0.82 -21.83
C GLN A 239 -10.67 -0.44 -20.60
N GLN A 240 -10.00 0.72 -20.61
CA GLN A 240 -9.09 1.12 -19.50
C GLN A 240 -7.91 0.15 -19.31
N LEU A 241 -7.55 -0.58 -20.37
CA LEU A 241 -6.31 -1.35 -20.44
C LEU A 241 -5.15 -0.37 -20.63
N GLN A 242 -4.13 -0.44 -19.77
CA GLN A 242 -2.89 0.34 -19.92
C GLN A 242 -1.91 -0.46 -20.79
N VAL A 243 -2.28 -0.59 -22.06
CA VAL A 243 -1.48 -1.21 -23.13
C VAL A 243 -0.96 -0.10 -24.03
N PHE A 244 0.31 -0.21 -24.40
CA PHE A 244 1.04 0.77 -25.20
C PHE A 244 1.60 0.08 -26.45
N TYR A 245 1.16 0.53 -27.61
CA TYR A 245 1.71 0.11 -28.90
C TYR A 245 2.76 1.13 -29.31
N ILE A 246 4.02 0.74 -29.23
CA ILE A 246 5.14 1.62 -29.51
C ILE A 246 5.74 1.22 -30.86
N PRO A 247 5.65 2.10 -31.89
CA PRO A 247 6.24 1.82 -33.18
C PRO A 247 7.77 1.68 -33.06
N HIS A 248 8.38 0.81 -33.88
CA HIS A 248 9.84 0.56 -33.83
C HIS A 248 10.71 1.78 -34.14
N ASN A 249 10.15 2.83 -34.74
CA ASN A 249 10.86 4.07 -34.97
C ASN A 249 11.00 4.95 -33.71
N ASP A 250 10.18 4.74 -32.66
CA ASP A 250 10.29 5.43 -31.37
C ASP A 250 11.27 4.66 -30.45
N LYS A 251 12.56 4.72 -30.84
CA LYS A 251 13.65 4.01 -30.15
C LYS A 251 13.76 4.42 -28.68
N ASP A 252 13.51 5.68 -28.36
CA ASP A 252 13.65 6.18 -27.00
C ASP A 252 12.55 5.64 -26.10
N ALA A 253 11.29 5.60 -26.55
CA ALA A 253 10.20 4.98 -25.79
C ALA A 253 10.42 3.48 -25.58
N ILE A 254 10.89 2.76 -26.61
CA ILE A 254 11.24 1.34 -26.52
C ILE A 254 12.31 1.11 -25.47
N LEU A 255 13.42 1.86 -25.52
CA LEU A 255 14.51 1.70 -24.56
C LEU A 255 14.05 1.98 -23.13
N ARG A 256 13.23 3.03 -22.92
CA ARG A 256 12.65 3.38 -21.61
C ARG A 256 11.79 2.24 -21.06
N LEU A 257 10.82 1.77 -21.84
CA LEU A 257 9.87 0.74 -21.41
C LEU A 257 10.52 -0.63 -21.28
N ASN A 258 11.56 -0.92 -22.05
CA ASN A 258 12.37 -2.13 -21.89
C ASN A 258 13.00 -2.20 -20.49
N GLN A 259 13.49 -1.09 -19.94
CA GLN A 259 14.04 -1.08 -18.58
C GLN A 259 13.00 -1.45 -17.52
N PHE A 260 11.75 -1.05 -17.71
CA PHE A 260 10.64 -1.47 -16.84
C PHE A 260 10.07 -2.86 -17.16
N SER A 261 10.65 -3.55 -18.16
CA SER A 261 10.24 -4.89 -18.59
C SER A 261 11.31 -5.96 -18.30
N VAL A 262 12.52 -5.57 -17.90
CA VAL A 262 13.61 -6.49 -17.56
C VAL A 262 13.29 -7.23 -16.27
N ARG A 263 13.03 -8.53 -16.39
CA ARG A 263 12.77 -9.46 -15.29
C ARG A 263 14.07 -10.06 -14.77
N GLY A 264 14.06 -10.50 -13.52
CA GLY A 264 15.16 -11.29 -12.96
C GLY A 264 15.10 -12.75 -13.41
N GLN A 265 16.03 -13.57 -12.92
CA GLN A 265 15.97 -15.03 -13.02
C GLN A 265 15.01 -15.64 -11.96
N GLY A 266 13.87 -14.98 -11.72
CA GLY A 266 12.92 -15.39 -10.70
C GLY A 266 12.51 -16.86 -10.82
N LYS A 267 12.20 -17.48 -9.69
CA LYS A 267 11.69 -18.86 -9.63
C LYS A 267 10.20 -18.84 -9.30
N SER A 268 9.49 -19.89 -9.70
CA SER A 268 8.12 -20.12 -9.23
C SER A 268 8.10 -20.16 -7.71
N ASN A 269 7.27 -19.31 -7.11
CA ASN A 269 7.15 -19.25 -5.66
C ASN A 269 6.13 -20.28 -5.14
N THR A 270 6.44 -20.93 -4.02
CA THR A 270 5.55 -21.88 -3.33
C THR A 270 5.23 -21.39 -1.90
N GLY A 271 4.12 -21.85 -1.31
CA GLY A 271 3.67 -21.36 0.00
C GLY A 271 3.28 -19.88 0.02
N ILE A 272 3.59 -19.14 1.09
CA ILE A 272 3.49 -17.69 1.34
C ILE A 272 4.41 -16.91 0.42
N LYS A 273 5.48 -17.51 -0.12
CA LYS A 273 6.31 -16.83 -1.12
C LYS A 273 5.49 -16.51 -2.37
N LYS A 274 4.37 -17.20 -2.58
CA LYS A 274 3.37 -16.86 -3.60
C LYS A 274 2.88 -15.41 -3.50
N PHE A 275 2.98 -14.77 -2.33
CA PHE A 275 2.62 -13.38 -2.11
C PHE A 275 3.78 -12.39 -2.36
N GLU A 276 4.97 -12.78 -2.79
CA GLU A 276 6.09 -11.80 -2.89
C GLU A 276 6.03 -10.89 -4.11
N PHE A 277 5.48 -11.40 -5.23
CA PHE A 277 5.34 -10.71 -6.53
C PHE A 277 6.57 -9.91 -6.98
N LEU A 278 7.79 -10.34 -6.60
CA LEU A 278 9.02 -9.59 -6.84
C LEU A 278 9.27 -9.29 -8.31
N GLU A 279 8.89 -10.21 -9.19
CA GLU A 279 9.16 -10.11 -10.62
C GLU A 279 8.23 -9.09 -11.28
N ILE A 280 6.98 -8.97 -10.80
CA ILE A 280 6.05 -7.91 -11.21
C ILE A 280 6.50 -6.56 -10.64
N LYS A 281 7.00 -6.51 -9.39
CA LYS A 281 7.54 -5.28 -8.78
C LYS A 281 8.78 -4.77 -9.52
N LYS A 282 9.70 -5.65 -9.90
CA LYS A 282 10.91 -5.30 -10.65
C LYS A 282 10.59 -4.87 -12.07
N ALA A 283 9.77 -5.65 -12.77
CA ALA A 283 9.37 -5.43 -14.15
C ALA A 283 7.85 -5.21 -14.23
N PRO A 284 7.33 -4.01 -13.90
CA PRO A 284 5.91 -3.74 -13.93
C PRO A 284 5.30 -3.81 -15.33
N PHE A 285 6.12 -3.79 -16.40
CA PHE A 285 5.68 -3.99 -17.76
C PHE A 285 5.97 -5.41 -18.28
N TYR A 286 5.03 -5.95 -19.03
CA TYR A 286 5.25 -7.09 -19.93
C TYR A 286 5.45 -6.55 -21.35
N CYS A 287 6.49 -7.03 -22.04
CA CYS A 287 6.80 -6.65 -23.40
C CYS A 287 6.54 -7.84 -24.32
N ASN A 288 5.80 -7.60 -25.40
CA ASN A 288 5.66 -8.52 -26.53
C ASN A 288 6.16 -7.81 -27.80
N GLU A 289 7.22 -8.33 -28.39
CA GLU A 289 7.81 -7.78 -29.62
C GLU A 289 6.94 -8.21 -30.81
N GLY A 290 6.44 -7.24 -31.57
CA GLY A 290 5.65 -7.47 -32.79
C GLY A 290 6.41 -7.04 -34.05
N GLU A 291 5.84 -7.31 -35.21
CA GLU A 291 6.48 -7.01 -36.51
C GLU A 291 6.65 -5.49 -36.76
N ASP A 292 5.60 -4.70 -36.51
CA ASP A 292 5.63 -3.24 -36.75
C ASP A 292 5.75 -2.40 -35.46
N HIS A 293 5.31 -2.98 -34.33
CA HIS A 293 5.19 -2.30 -33.05
C HIS A 293 5.54 -3.26 -31.92
N ASN A 294 6.15 -2.74 -30.85
CA ASN A 294 6.24 -3.45 -29.58
C ASN A 294 5.00 -3.15 -28.73
N ILE A 295 4.48 -4.17 -28.05
CA ILE A 295 3.33 -4.05 -27.15
C ILE A 295 3.85 -4.10 -25.72
N TYR A 296 3.60 -3.05 -24.96
CA TYR A 296 3.90 -3.00 -23.54
C TYR A 296 2.61 -2.98 -22.72
N ILE A 297 2.48 -3.94 -21.82
CA ILE A 297 1.31 -4.08 -20.93
C ILE A 297 1.77 -3.74 -19.52
N LEU A 298 1.22 -2.67 -18.95
CA LEU A 298 1.40 -2.38 -17.53
C LEU A 298 0.61 -3.43 -16.73
N MET A 299 1.27 -4.16 -15.83
CA MET A 299 0.66 -5.26 -15.09
C MET A 299 -0.02 -4.81 -13.80
N ASP A 300 0.57 -3.82 -13.12
CA ASP A 300 0.06 -3.25 -11.88
C ASP A 300 0.47 -1.78 -11.76
N ASN A 301 -0.53 -0.90 -11.72
CA ASN A 301 -0.33 0.54 -11.64
C ASN A 301 0.30 1.00 -10.31
N VAL A 302 -0.04 0.34 -9.20
CA VAL A 302 0.49 0.70 -7.88
C VAL A 302 1.99 0.40 -7.81
N PHE A 303 2.43 -0.80 -8.20
CA PHE A 303 3.86 -1.12 -8.23
C PHE A 303 4.65 -0.22 -9.18
N PHE A 304 4.06 0.16 -10.32
CA PHE A 304 4.74 1.09 -11.22
C PHE A 304 4.92 2.48 -10.60
N ALA A 305 3.93 3.02 -9.89
CA ALA A 305 4.10 4.26 -9.15
C ALA A 305 5.13 4.12 -8.01
N GLU A 306 5.18 2.97 -7.33
CA GLU A 306 6.18 2.71 -6.27
C GLU A 306 7.64 2.69 -6.79
N LYS A 307 7.88 2.57 -8.11
CA LYS A 307 9.22 2.68 -8.73
C LYS A 307 9.87 4.05 -8.55
N CYS A 308 9.16 5.08 -8.11
CA CYS A 308 9.75 6.37 -7.75
C CYS A 308 9.86 6.60 -6.23
N TYR A 309 9.38 5.67 -5.39
CA TYR A 309 9.42 5.82 -3.93
C TYR A 309 9.75 4.51 -3.21
N ASP A 310 8.75 3.68 -2.87
CA ASP A 310 8.95 2.51 -2.00
C ASP A 310 9.90 1.46 -2.60
N LEU A 311 9.77 1.16 -3.89
CA LEU A 311 10.67 0.25 -4.61
C LEU A 311 11.99 0.94 -4.98
N PHE A 312 11.94 2.24 -5.28
CA PHE A 312 13.13 3.02 -5.61
C PHE A 312 14.20 2.92 -4.51
N PHE A 313 13.83 2.95 -3.23
CA PHE A 313 14.80 2.84 -2.13
C PHE A 313 15.70 1.60 -2.22
N TRP A 314 15.12 0.49 -2.67
CA TRP A 314 15.82 -0.78 -2.77
C TRP A 314 16.62 -0.85 -4.05
N ASP A 315 16.02 -0.49 -5.17
CA ASP A 315 16.68 -0.47 -6.47
C ASP A 315 17.89 0.47 -6.43
N PHE A 316 17.73 1.68 -5.89
CA PHE A 316 18.82 2.64 -5.75
C PHE A 316 19.96 2.13 -4.86
N TYR A 317 19.63 1.49 -3.73
CA TYR A 317 20.65 0.90 -2.86
C TYR A 317 21.43 -0.20 -3.57
N PHE A 318 20.73 -1.18 -4.16
CA PHE A 318 21.38 -2.33 -4.76
C PHE A 318 22.13 -1.99 -6.04
N ASP A 319 21.61 -1.07 -6.84
CA ASP A 319 22.17 -0.76 -8.15
C ASP A 319 23.28 0.29 -8.07
N GLN A 320 23.20 1.25 -7.14
CA GLN A 320 24.17 2.35 -7.05
C GLN A 320 25.02 2.33 -5.78
N LEU A 321 24.39 2.25 -4.60
CA LEU A 321 25.09 2.54 -3.34
C LEU A 321 25.90 1.36 -2.80
N LYS A 322 25.39 0.13 -2.95
CA LYS A 322 26.02 -1.08 -2.42
C LYS A 322 27.42 -1.30 -2.98
N ASN A 323 27.60 -1.05 -4.27
CA ASN A 323 28.89 -1.22 -4.95
C ASN A 323 29.90 -0.13 -4.54
N ASN A 324 29.43 1.00 -4.00
CA ASN A 324 30.24 2.09 -3.48
C ASN A 324 30.61 1.90 -1.99
N GLY A 325 30.31 0.72 -1.40
CA GLY A 325 30.68 0.37 -0.03
C GLY A 325 29.71 0.84 1.06
N LEU A 326 28.57 1.45 0.70
CA LEU A 326 27.56 1.85 1.67
C LEU A 326 26.80 0.62 2.21
N ASN A 327 26.80 0.43 3.52
CA ASN A 327 26.02 -0.64 4.13
C ASN A 327 24.52 -0.26 4.22
N LEU A 328 23.67 -1.28 4.35
CA LEU A 328 22.22 -1.08 4.34
C LEU A 328 21.70 -0.33 5.56
N GLU A 329 22.38 -0.44 6.71
CA GLU A 329 22.00 0.24 7.94
C GLU A 329 22.21 1.77 7.82
N ALA A 330 23.35 2.19 7.28
CA ALA A 330 23.65 3.59 7.01
C ALA A 330 22.67 4.19 5.99
N TRP A 331 22.35 3.46 4.93
CA TRP A 331 21.30 3.86 3.99
C TRP A 331 19.93 3.96 4.66
N GLY A 332 19.58 2.98 5.50
CA GLY A 332 18.35 2.99 6.28
C GLY A 332 18.23 4.20 7.20
N GLY A 333 19.32 4.56 7.89
CA GLY A 333 19.39 5.75 8.73
C GLY A 333 19.25 7.05 7.93
N TYR A 334 19.94 7.17 6.79
CA TYR A 334 19.87 8.34 5.91
C TYR A 334 18.44 8.58 5.37
N VAL A 335 17.76 7.51 4.96
CA VAL A 335 16.36 7.56 4.52
C VAL A 335 15.40 7.80 5.70
N GLY A 336 15.75 7.34 6.90
CA GLY A 336 15.01 7.65 8.12
C GLY A 336 14.92 9.15 8.38
N LEU A 337 16.04 9.87 8.24
CA LEU A 337 16.08 11.33 8.37
C LEU A 337 15.21 12.03 7.31
N PHE A 338 15.24 11.57 6.06
CA PHE A 338 14.31 12.07 5.04
C PHE A 338 12.84 11.92 5.47
N PHE A 339 12.49 10.77 6.06
CA PHE A 339 11.11 10.50 6.48
C PHE A 339 10.65 11.48 7.57
N GLU A 340 11.52 11.78 8.53
CA GLU A 340 11.27 12.80 9.56
C GLU A 340 11.15 14.20 8.96
N GLU A 341 12.06 14.61 8.07
CA GLU A 341 11.99 15.89 7.36
C GLU A 341 10.69 16.04 6.54
N HIS A 342 10.23 14.96 5.91
CA HIS A 342 8.99 14.97 5.14
C HIS A 342 7.75 15.09 6.04
N ILE A 343 7.75 14.45 7.22
CA ILE A 343 6.70 14.63 8.23
C ILE A 343 6.70 16.07 8.76
N GLU A 344 7.88 16.62 9.06
CA GLU A 344 8.02 18.01 9.48
C GLU A 344 7.43 18.97 8.44
N PHE A 345 7.71 18.74 7.15
CA PHE A 345 7.09 19.50 6.07
C PHE A 345 5.55 19.43 6.08
N ILE A 346 4.97 18.23 6.22
CA ILE A 346 3.52 18.04 6.26
C ILE A 346 2.91 18.78 7.46
N LEU A 347 3.52 18.64 8.65
CA LEU A 347 3.04 19.26 9.88
C LEU A 347 3.14 20.80 9.81
N LYS A 348 4.28 21.34 9.37
CA LYS A 348 4.45 22.79 9.20
C LYS A 348 3.41 23.36 8.26
N TYR A 349 3.20 22.74 7.10
CA TYR A 349 2.16 23.17 6.17
C TYR A 349 0.75 23.10 6.77
N SER A 350 0.45 22.05 7.53
CA SER A 350 -0.87 21.82 8.15
C SER A 350 -1.20 22.86 9.23
N PHE A 351 -0.19 23.37 9.94
CA PHE A 351 -0.36 24.26 11.08
C PHE A 351 0.15 25.70 10.85
N GLU A 352 0.70 26.02 9.68
CA GLU A 352 1.26 27.33 9.32
C GLU A 352 0.34 28.51 9.65
N THR A 353 -0.98 28.34 9.47
CA THR A 353 -2.00 29.39 9.66
C THR A 353 -2.64 29.37 11.08
N GLN A 354 -2.14 28.52 11.98
CA GLN A 354 -2.76 28.23 13.28
C GLN A 354 -1.90 28.75 14.43
N ARG A 355 -2.09 30.04 14.78
CA ARG A 355 -1.33 30.70 15.86
C ARG A 355 -1.58 30.12 17.27
N ASP A 356 -2.67 29.38 17.45
CA ASP A 356 -3.00 28.71 18.72
C ASP A 356 -2.33 27.34 18.89
N VAL A 357 -1.52 26.92 17.91
CA VAL A 357 -0.77 25.66 17.91
C VAL A 357 0.71 25.94 18.09
N LEU A 358 1.30 25.30 19.09
CA LEU A 358 2.74 25.17 19.21
C LEU A 358 3.15 23.86 18.54
N LEU A 359 3.96 23.96 17.49
CA LEU A 359 4.58 22.82 16.80
C LEU A 359 6.07 22.83 17.10
N LYS A 360 6.60 21.68 17.49
CA LYS A 360 8.04 21.40 17.65
C LYS A 360 8.37 20.12 16.91
N THR A 361 9.45 20.08 16.15
CA THR A 361 9.87 18.91 15.36
C THR A 361 11.37 18.67 15.48
N THR A 362 11.77 17.41 15.33
CA THR A 362 13.17 16.99 15.11
C THR A 362 14.14 17.64 16.09
N ASN A 363 15.05 18.50 15.59
CA ASN A 363 16.10 19.15 16.37
C ASN A 363 15.58 20.03 17.52
N GLU A 364 14.35 20.53 17.44
CA GLU A 364 13.75 21.30 18.54
C GLU A 364 13.39 20.45 19.76
N LEU A 365 13.40 19.12 19.62
CA LEU A 365 13.08 18.14 20.65
C LEU A 365 14.31 17.38 21.15
N LEU A 366 15.49 17.78 20.69
CA LEU A 366 16.78 17.25 21.13
C LEU A 366 17.24 17.99 22.40
N ILE A 367 17.40 17.26 23.50
CA ILE A 367 17.90 17.82 24.77
C ILE A 367 19.12 17.04 25.19
N SER A 368 20.26 17.73 25.29
CA SER A 368 21.55 17.13 25.64
C SER A 368 21.90 15.91 24.79
N GLY A 369 21.59 15.97 23.49
CA GLY A 369 21.87 14.89 22.53
C GLY A 369 20.89 13.71 22.56
N LYS A 370 19.84 13.78 23.39
CA LYS A 370 18.78 12.77 23.44
C LYS A 370 17.50 13.32 22.83
N GLU A 371 16.94 12.60 21.85
CA GLU A 371 15.67 12.94 21.21
C GLU A 371 14.52 12.26 21.93
N TYR A 372 13.57 13.07 22.41
CA TYR A 372 12.44 12.58 23.20
C TYR A 372 11.21 12.25 22.37
N ALA A 373 11.04 12.90 21.23
CA ALA A 373 9.96 12.69 20.27
C ALA A 373 10.36 13.28 18.93
N ASP A 374 9.81 12.76 17.84
CA ASP A 374 10.10 13.26 16.49
C ASP A 374 9.23 14.50 16.19
N PHE A 375 8.04 14.58 16.81
CA PHE A 375 7.22 15.79 16.82
C PHE A 375 6.37 15.93 18.09
N TYR A 376 6.08 17.19 18.42
CA TYR A 376 5.22 17.61 19.52
C TYR A 376 4.29 18.72 19.04
N ILE A 377 2.99 18.56 19.33
CA ILE A 377 1.96 19.54 18.97
C ILE A 377 1.15 19.86 20.22
N ARG A 378 1.12 21.12 20.63
CA ARG A 378 0.25 21.59 21.71
C ARG A 378 -0.80 22.55 21.20
N ARG A 379 -2.05 22.30 21.61
CA ARG A 379 -3.14 23.28 21.59
C ARG A 379 -3.78 23.35 22.96
N LYS A 380 -3.55 24.44 23.70
CA LYS A 380 -3.98 24.57 25.10
C LYS A 380 -3.49 23.37 25.93
N ARG A 381 -4.38 22.52 26.42
CA ARG A 381 -4.09 21.32 27.25
C ARG A 381 -3.97 20.02 26.45
N GLN A 382 -4.20 20.09 25.14
CA GLN A 382 -4.18 18.93 24.25
C GLN A 382 -2.76 18.82 23.67
N LEU A 383 -2.12 17.69 23.92
CA LEU A 383 -0.74 17.40 23.52
C LEU A 383 -0.74 16.19 22.60
N ILE A 384 -0.11 16.32 21.44
CA ILE A 384 0.16 15.20 20.55
C ILE A 384 1.66 14.96 20.61
N ILE A 385 2.05 13.73 20.95
CA ILE A 385 3.45 13.32 21.04
C ILE A 385 3.66 12.21 20.02
N GLY A 386 4.57 12.44 19.09
CA GLY A 386 4.76 11.61 17.92
C GLY A 386 6.11 10.92 17.87
N GLN A 387 6.10 9.66 17.43
CA GLN A 387 7.27 8.96 16.91
C GLN A 387 7.01 8.62 15.44
N ALA A 388 7.98 8.88 14.60
CA ALA A 388 8.03 8.62 13.17
C ALA A 388 9.04 7.52 12.90
N LYS A 389 8.63 6.45 12.22
CA LYS A 389 9.55 5.41 11.74
C LYS A 389 9.17 5.04 10.32
N ARG A 390 10.08 5.24 9.36
CA ARG A 390 9.88 4.74 7.99
C ARG A 390 9.50 3.26 8.02
N THR A 391 10.12 2.52 8.93
CA THR A 391 9.99 1.07 9.12
C THR A 391 10.32 0.26 7.86
N TYR A 392 10.93 -0.90 8.08
CA TYR A 392 11.05 -1.93 7.07
C TYR A 392 10.82 -3.23 7.79
N LEU A 393 9.82 -3.98 7.35
CA LEU A 393 9.62 -5.36 7.76
C LEU A 393 10.33 -6.28 6.77
N PRO A 394 11.44 -6.93 7.17
CA PRO A 394 12.06 -7.98 6.38
C PRO A 394 11.05 -9.04 5.98
N GLN A 395 11.12 -9.44 4.71
CA GLN A 395 10.26 -10.50 4.16
C GLN A 395 10.46 -11.80 4.95
N ILE A 396 11.72 -12.24 5.05
CA ILE A 396 12.15 -13.35 5.89
C ILE A 396 12.03 -12.90 7.36
N VAL A 397 11.44 -13.73 8.22
CA VAL A 397 11.11 -13.50 9.65
C VAL A 397 9.68 -13.00 9.90
N TYR A 398 9.28 -11.83 9.43
CA TYR A 398 7.98 -11.24 9.83
C TYR A 398 6.86 -11.44 8.82
N LYS A 399 7.17 -11.63 7.54
CA LYS A 399 6.19 -11.78 6.45
C LYS A 399 6.03 -13.22 5.97
N GLU A 400 6.59 -14.20 6.70
CA GLU A 400 6.53 -15.63 6.37
C GLU A 400 5.95 -16.49 7.50
N VAL A 401 4.82 -16.09 8.07
CA VAL A 401 4.22 -16.77 9.23
C VAL A 401 3.19 -17.80 8.77
N TYR A 402 3.57 -19.07 8.59
CA TYR A 402 2.71 -20.15 8.04
C TYR A 402 2.06 -21.07 9.07
N SER A 403 2.56 -21.05 10.29
CA SER A 403 2.17 -21.93 11.38
C SER A 403 2.31 -21.20 12.71
N LEU A 404 1.82 -21.81 13.80
CA LEU A 404 2.09 -21.28 15.15
C LEU A 404 3.58 -21.34 15.50
N LYS A 405 4.30 -22.35 15.02
CA LYS A 405 5.75 -22.46 15.22
C LYS A 405 6.50 -21.27 14.63
N ASP A 406 6.11 -20.84 13.42
CA ASP A 406 6.75 -19.67 12.80
C ASP A 406 6.48 -18.42 13.61
N TYR A 407 5.24 -18.24 14.08
CA TYR A 407 4.85 -17.14 14.97
C TYR A 407 5.64 -17.13 16.29
N ASP A 408 5.83 -18.29 16.91
CA ASP A 408 6.55 -18.40 18.19
C ASP A 408 8.05 -18.06 18.06
N ASN A 409 8.62 -18.18 16.86
CA ASN A 409 10.00 -17.80 16.56
C ASN A 409 10.18 -16.30 16.28
N ILE A 410 9.09 -15.52 16.21
CA ILE A 410 9.16 -14.07 15.96
C ILE A 410 9.61 -13.34 17.22
N ASP A 411 10.63 -12.50 17.08
CA ASP A 411 10.97 -11.49 18.08
C ASP A 411 9.94 -10.35 18.07
N LYS A 412 8.91 -10.52 18.88
CA LYS A 412 7.81 -9.54 19.02
C LYS A 412 8.26 -8.23 19.65
N GLU A 413 9.22 -8.27 20.57
CA GLU A 413 9.73 -7.05 21.23
C GLU A 413 10.47 -6.19 20.20
N GLU A 414 11.32 -6.82 19.39
CA GLU A 414 12.01 -6.14 18.29
C GLU A 414 11.03 -5.64 17.22
N PHE A 415 9.98 -6.41 16.90
CA PHE A 415 8.92 -5.96 15.99
C PHE A 415 8.33 -4.63 16.46
N TYR A 416 7.79 -4.54 17.68
CA TYR A 416 7.16 -3.32 18.19
C TYR A 416 8.17 -2.17 18.39
N ARG A 417 9.44 -2.49 18.70
CA ARG A 417 10.52 -1.50 18.78
C ARG A 417 10.78 -0.83 17.43
N ARG A 418 10.77 -1.58 16.32
CA ARG A 418 10.95 -1.03 14.97
C ARG A 418 9.92 0.03 14.60
N PHE A 419 8.70 -0.07 15.10
CA PHE A 419 7.64 0.91 14.90
C PHE A 419 7.68 2.09 15.89
N GLY A 420 8.68 2.16 16.77
CA GLY A 420 8.85 3.28 17.70
C GLY A 420 8.00 3.20 18.97
N LEU A 421 7.27 2.11 19.19
CA LEU A 421 6.36 1.98 20.35
C LEU A 421 7.12 2.04 21.68
N TYR A 422 8.28 1.41 21.76
CA TYR A 422 9.14 1.44 22.95
C TYR A 422 9.69 2.84 23.20
N GLN A 423 10.17 3.52 22.14
CA GLN A 423 10.67 4.89 22.26
C GLN A 423 9.57 5.84 22.77
N LEU A 424 8.34 5.70 22.26
CA LEU A 424 7.18 6.46 22.70
C LEU A 424 6.91 6.27 24.20
N VAL A 425 6.90 5.04 24.71
CA VAL A 425 6.59 4.77 26.12
C VAL A 425 7.79 5.09 27.03
N GLU A 426 8.93 4.45 26.79
CA GLU A 426 10.09 4.46 27.68
C GLU A 426 10.84 5.79 27.66
N THR A 427 10.78 6.52 26.54
CA THR A 427 11.44 7.81 26.39
C THR A 427 10.44 8.97 26.44
N SER A 428 9.45 9.00 25.54
CA SER A 428 8.57 10.17 25.44
C SER A 428 7.62 10.32 26.63
N LEU A 429 7.02 9.23 27.12
CA LEU A 429 6.00 9.32 28.18
C LEU A 429 6.60 9.15 29.58
N ARG A 430 7.48 8.17 29.78
CA ARG A 430 8.10 7.91 31.09
C ARG A 430 8.94 9.09 31.58
N GLU A 431 9.65 9.74 30.67
CA GLU A 431 10.54 10.86 31.01
C GLU A 431 9.88 12.23 30.79
N PHE A 432 8.56 12.28 30.57
CA PHE A 432 7.82 13.50 30.22
C PHE A 432 8.12 14.69 31.14
N ASP A 433 8.09 14.48 32.46
CA ASP A 433 8.37 15.52 33.46
C ASP A 433 9.80 16.08 33.38
N LYS A 434 10.76 15.36 32.78
CA LYS A 434 12.17 15.80 32.67
C LYS A 434 12.38 16.82 31.56
N TYR A 435 11.65 16.70 30.45
CA TYR A 435 11.95 17.46 29.24
C TYR A 435 10.87 18.49 28.89
N ILE A 436 9.63 18.29 29.33
CA ILE A 436 8.50 19.07 28.79
C ILE A 436 8.62 20.58 29.06
N ASN A 437 9.06 20.97 30.25
CA ASN A 437 9.24 22.38 30.61
C ASN A 437 10.42 23.04 29.86
N ILE A 438 11.33 22.24 29.29
CA ILE A 438 12.46 22.74 28.50
C ILE A 438 11.97 23.05 27.08
N ILE A 439 11.19 22.16 26.47
CA ILE A 439 10.70 22.33 25.09
C ILE A 439 9.44 23.22 25.00
N ASP A 440 8.67 23.31 26.08
CA ASP A 440 7.44 24.10 26.19
C ASP A 440 7.32 24.74 27.58
N PRO A 441 8.05 25.85 27.83
CA PRO A 441 8.01 26.56 29.12
C PRO A 441 6.62 27.10 29.48
N GLU A 442 5.73 27.25 28.50
CA GLU A 442 4.35 27.73 28.67
C GLU A 442 3.33 26.61 28.83
N ILE A 443 3.78 25.38 29.10
CA ILE A 443 2.88 24.25 29.27
C ILE A 443 1.86 24.51 30.40
N PRO A 444 0.56 24.23 30.18
CA PRO A 444 -0.44 24.43 31.22
C PRO A 444 -0.19 23.58 32.47
N LYS A 445 -0.41 24.17 33.64
CA LYS A 445 -0.28 23.49 34.95
C LYS A 445 -1.46 22.59 35.32
N ASN A 446 -2.56 22.67 34.57
CA ASN A 446 -3.73 21.83 34.79
C ASN A 446 -3.61 20.50 34.05
N LYS A 447 -4.54 19.58 34.32
CA LYS A 447 -4.54 18.24 33.72
C LYS A 447 -4.42 18.29 32.20
N LEU A 448 -3.38 17.64 31.69
CA LEU A 448 -3.03 17.53 30.29
C LEU A 448 -3.74 16.34 29.64
N PHE A 449 -3.98 16.42 28.34
CA PHE A 449 -4.56 15.33 27.55
C PHE A 449 -3.57 14.97 26.45
N ILE A 450 -3.00 13.78 26.54
CA ILE A 450 -1.91 13.33 25.68
C ILE A 450 -2.49 12.34 24.65
N TYR A 451 -2.22 12.59 23.37
CA TYR A 451 -2.53 11.73 22.24
C TYR A 451 -1.22 11.17 21.67
N PRO A 452 -0.83 9.94 22.05
CA PRO A 452 0.36 9.30 21.53
C PRO A 452 0.13 8.87 20.08
N VAL A 453 1.07 9.20 19.19
CA VAL A 453 0.98 8.90 17.76
C VAL A 453 2.24 8.20 17.26
N LEU A 454 2.06 7.14 16.47
CA LEU A 454 3.11 6.53 15.67
C LEU A 454 2.83 6.83 14.20
N VAL A 455 3.76 7.49 13.50
CA VAL A 455 3.67 7.72 12.05
C VAL A 455 4.64 6.78 11.34
N ILE A 456 4.13 5.97 10.41
CA ILE A 456 4.92 4.91 9.79
C ILE A 456 4.72 4.84 8.27
N ASN A 457 5.61 4.14 7.56
CA ASN A 457 5.49 3.88 6.11
C ASN A 457 5.46 2.36 5.82
N GLU A 458 4.70 1.60 6.61
CA GLU A 458 4.46 0.18 6.36
C GLU A 458 2.95 -0.09 6.20
N PRO A 459 2.51 -0.76 5.12
CA PRO A 459 1.11 -1.12 4.86
C PRO A 459 0.38 -1.91 5.96
N ILE A 460 1.08 -2.46 6.95
CA ILE A 460 0.49 -3.29 8.02
C ILE A 460 -0.62 -2.56 8.80
N VAL A 461 -0.56 -1.24 8.90
CA VAL A 461 -1.60 -0.40 9.54
C VAL A 461 -2.94 -0.40 8.82
N SER A 462 -2.97 -0.89 7.58
CA SER A 462 -4.22 -1.11 6.85
C SER A 462 -5.17 -2.07 7.57
N SER A 463 -4.67 -2.93 8.45
CA SER A 463 -5.51 -3.84 9.25
C SER A 463 -5.94 -3.20 10.56
N GLY A 464 -7.24 -3.17 10.82
CA GLY A 464 -7.76 -2.79 12.14
C GLY A 464 -7.28 -3.69 13.28
N VAL A 465 -6.93 -4.95 12.96
CA VAL A 465 -6.33 -5.87 13.93
C VAL A 465 -4.93 -5.41 14.33
N ALA A 466 -4.19 -4.76 13.44
CA ALA A 466 -2.89 -4.18 13.79
C ALA A 466 -3.06 -3.04 14.79
N SER A 467 -3.94 -2.07 14.52
CA SER A 467 -4.21 -0.97 15.45
C SER A 467 -4.62 -1.46 16.85
N TYR A 468 -5.45 -2.51 16.92
CA TYR A 468 -5.83 -3.16 18.17
C TYR A 468 -4.63 -3.74 18.94
N ASN A 469 -3.75 -4.51 18.28
CA ASN A 469 -2.60 -5.13 18.94
C ASN A 469 -1.56 -4.09 19.38
N PHE A 470 -1.35 -3.03 18.61
CA PHE A 470 -0.47 -1.92 19.01
C PHE A 470 -0.97 -1.22 20.28
N ASP A 471 -2.28 -0.95 20.39
CA ASP A 471 -2.85 -0.36 21.62
C ASP A 471 -2.77 -1.31 22.81
N LYS A 472 -3.03 -2.60 22.59
CA LYS A 472 -2.86 -3.61 23.64
C LYS A 472 -1.40 -3.66 24.14
N LYS A 473 -0.44 -3.68 23.24
CA LYS A 473 0.99 -3.67 23.60
C LYS A 473 1.41 -2.36 24.27
N PHE A 474 0.86 -1.23 23.83
CA PHE A 474 1.05 0.06 24.47
C PHE A 474 0.59 0.04 25.93
N GLU A 475 -0.58 -0.52 26.22
CA GLU A 475 -1.07 -0.69 27.59
C GLU A 475 -0.17 -1.58 28.45
N GLU A 476 0.29 -2.69 27.88
CA GLU A 476 1.24 -3.58 28.58
C GLU A 476 2.52 -2.82 28.95
N LEU A 477 3.05 -1.98 28.05
CA LEU A 477 4.25 -1.18 28.29
C LEU A 477 4.02 -0.04 29.29
N LEU A 478 2.88 0.67 29.23
CA LEU A 478 2.55 1.69 30.22
C LEU A 478 2.50 1.10 31.64
N ASN A 479 1.84 -0.06 31.79
CA ASN A 479 1.76 -0.76 33.06
C ASN A 479 3.13 -1.23 33.55
N LYS A 480 3.96 -1.78 32.66
CA LYS A 480 5.34 -2.21 32.96
C LYS A 480 6.20 -1.04 33.47
N GLU A 481 6.08 0.13 32.86
CA GLU A 481 6.82 1.34 33.25
C GLU A 481 6.15 2.13 34.39
N GLY A 482 5.05 1.64 34.95
CA GLY A 482 4.35 2.28 36.07
C GLY A 482 3.63 3.59 35.70
N ILE A 483 3.27 3.78 34.43
CA ILE A 483 2.62 4.98 33.92
C ILE A 483 1.10 4.80 33.93
N SER A 484 0.40 5.52 34.81
CA SER A 484 -1.07 5.52 34.80
C SER A 484 -1.62 6.29 33.59
N ARG A 485 -2.57 5.68 32.87
CA ARG A 485 -3.36 6.35 31.81
C ARG A 485 -4.10 7.57 32.32
N ASP A 486 -4.56 7.56 33.56
CA ASP A 486 -5.27 8.68 34.15
C ASP A 486 -4.68 9.04 35.51
N SER A 487 -4.26 10.29 35.64
CA SER A 487 -3.69 10.84 36.87
C SER A 487 -4.23 12.25 37.11
N ILE A 488 -3.78 12.90 38.19
CA ILE A 488 -4.07 14.31 38.44
C ILE A 488 -3.37 15.19 37.39
N LYS A 489 -2.20 14.78 36.90
CA LYS A 489 -1.38 15.55 35.95
C LYS A 489 -1.82 15.36 34.50
N TRP A 490 -2.23 14.17 34.10
CA TRP A 490 -2.51 13.87 32.71
C TRP A 490 -3.58 12.79 32.51
N ARG A 491 -4.13 12.76 31.30
CA ARG A 491 -4.86 11.65 30.72
C ARG A 491 -4.18 11.25 29.41
N ILE A 492 -3.69 10.02 29.32
CA ILE A 492 -3.06 9.45 28.13
C ILE A 492 -4.13 8.67 27.38
N ASN A 493 -4.36 9.04 26.11
CA ASN A 493 -5.28 8.35 25.23
C ASN A 493 -4.64 7.09 24.64
N LYS A 494 -5.44 6.28 23.94
CA LYS A 494 -4.92 5.15 23.16
C LYS A 494 -3.87 5.60 22.15
N VAL A 495 -2.89 4.73 21.87
CA VAL A 495 -1.93 5.01 20.80
C VAL A 495 -2.64 4.99 19.46
N THR A 496 -2.34 5.96 18.61
CA THR A 496 -2.84 5.99 17.22
C THR A 496 -1.67 5.70 16.29
N VAL A 497 -1.75 4.60 15.55
CA VAL A 497 -0.79 4.28 14.49
C VAL A 497 -1.35 4.80 13.17
N ILE A 498 -0.57 5.63 12.48
CA ILE A 498 -0.95 6.37 11.28
C ILE A 498 0.06 6.05 10.18
N HIS A 499 -0.42 5.73 8.98
CA HIS A 499 0.45 5.68 7.81
C HIS A 499 0.78 7.10 7.33
N ILE A 500 1.98 7.36 6.79
CA ILE A 500 2.34 8.67 6.26
C ILE A 500 1.33 9.23 5.23
N ASN A 501 0.80 8.37 4.37
CA ASN A 501 -0.26 8.72 3.42
C ASN A 501 -1.57 9.17 4.09
N GLU A 502 -1.92 8.63 5.25
CA GLU A 502 -3.07 9.10 6.03
C GLU A 502 -2.84 10.52 6.57
N LEU A 503 -1.61 10.83 7.01
CA LEU A 503 -1.24 12.17 7.45
C LEU A 503 -1.27 13.17 6.27
N GLU A 504 -0.77 12.76 5.09
CA GLU A 504 -0.85 13.56 3.86
C GLU A 504 -2.31 13.85 3.46
N ASN A 505 -3.20 12.86 3.58
CA ASN A 505 -4.62 13.04 3.30
C ASN A 505 -5.31 14.04 4.26
N LEU A 506 -4.77 14.26 5.46
CA LEU A 506 -5.32 15.23 6.43
C LEU A 506 -4.79 16.65 6.23
N GLN A 507 -3.65 16.80 5.57
CA GLN A 507 -2.85 18.03 5.53
C GLN A 507 -3.65 19.28 5.14
N GLN A 508 -4.45 19.21 4.06
CA GLN A 508 -5.24 20.34 3.59
C GLN A 508 -6.39 20.68 4.54
N SER A 509 -7.11 19.67 5.03
CA SER A 509 -8.25 19.87 5.92
C SER A 509 -7.82 20.45 7.27
N LEU A 510 -6.64 20.07 7.75
CA LEU A 510 -6.01 20.67 8.92
C LEU A 510 -5.65 22.13 8.68
N ARG A 511 -5.00 22.45 7.54
CA ARG A 511 -4.63 23.83 7.17
C ARG A 511 -5.84 24.76 7.08
N ASP A 512 -6.93 24.25 6.51
CA ASP A 512 -8.19 24.99 6.34
C ASP A 512 -9.02 25.06 7.62
N LYS A 513 -8.60 24.37 8.68
CA LYS A 513 -9.28 24.30 9.98
C LYS A 513 -10.66 23.66 9.91
N ASP A 514 -10.88 22.73 8.98
CA ASP A 514 -12.13 21.95 8.89
C ASP A 514 -12.36 21.12 10.17
N PHE A 515 -11.26 20.69 10.80
CA PHE A 515 -11.25 20.07 12.13
C PHE A 515 -9.90 20.33 12.83
N ARG A 516 -9.86 20.03 14.13
CA ARG A 516 -8.63 20.04 14.92
C ARG A 516 -8.10 18.61 15.03
N LEU A 517 -6.78 18.43 14.93
CA LEU A 517 -6.16 17.11 14.97
C LEU A 517 -6.43 16.38 16.30
N ASP A 518 -6.33 17.07 17.44
CA ASP A 518 -6.64 16.53 18.77
C ASP A 518 -8.08 16.00 18.86
N ASN A 519 -9.06 16.78 18.41
CA ASN A 519 -10.46 16.35 18.34
C ASN A 519 -10.66 15.17 17.38
N PHE A 520 -9.93 15.13 16.27
CA PHE A 520 -10.01 14.06 15.29
C PHE A 520 -9.48 12.74 15.86
N LEU A 521 -8.33 12.78 16.55
CA LEU A 521 -7.75 11.65 17.27
C LEU A 521 -8.67 11.17 18.41
N GLN A 522 -9.26 12.09 19.17
CA GLN A 522 -10.25 11.76 20.19
C GLN A 522 -11.47 11.06 19.58
N ALA A 523 -12.03 11.62 18.50
CA ALA A 523 -13.20 11.04 17.84
C ALA A 523 -12.89 9.65 17.28
N TYR A 524 -11.70 9.44 16.72
CA TYR A 524 -11.24 8.11 16.31
C TYR A 524 -11.18 7.15 17.50
N ALA A 525 -10.58 7.57 18.62
CA ALA A 525 -10.51 6.76 19.84
C ALA A 525 -11.90 6.36 20.33
N ASP A 526 -12.83 7.32 20.39
CA ASP A 526 -14.20 7.08 20.83
C ASP A 526 -14.95 6.13 19.88
N ASN A 527 -14.81 6.31 18.56
CA ASN A 527 -15.44 5.46 17.54
C ASN A 527 -14.82 4.06 17.44
N SER A 528 -13.66 3.86 18.05
CA SER A 528 -13.01 2.56 18.14
C SER A 528 -13.24 1.86 19.49
N SER A 529 -13.95 2.48 20.42
CA SER A 529 -14.27 1.87 21.72
C SER A 529 -15.53 1.00 21.59
N PRO A 530 -15.43 -0.32 21.85
CA PRO A 530 -16.60 -1.19 21.84
C PRO A 530 -17.68 -0.74 22.83
N GLN A 531 -17.27 -0.21 23.98
CA GLN A 531 -18.17 0.24 25.04
C GLN A 531 -18.95 1.49 24.63
N LEU A 532 -18.28 2.49 24.04
CA LEU A 532 -18.93 3.73 23.64
C LEU A 532 -19.84 3.55 22.41
N MET A 533 -19.44 2.68 21.48
CA MET A 533 -20.17 2.42 20.25
C MET A 533 -21.27 1.37 20.39
N ASN A 534 -21.27 0.61 21.49
CA ASN A 534 -22.09 -0.59 21.66
C ASN A 534 -21.93 -1.57 20.48
N ASP A 535 -20.68 -1.73 20.03
CA ASP A 535 -20.30 -2.58 18.89
C ASP A 535 -18.98 -3.30 19.21
N ALA A 536 -19.04 -4.62 19.35
CA ALA A 536 -17.88 -5.45 19.66
C ALA A 536 -16.77 -5.38 18.59
N TYR A 537 -17.08 -4.94 17.38
CA TYR A 537 -16.14 -4.80 16.26
C TYR A 537 -15.55 -3.40 16.12
N ALA A 538 -16.02 -2.41 16.91
CA ALA A 538 -15.54 -1.03 16.84
C ALA A 538 -14.01 -0.93 17.02
N GLN A 539 -13.43 -1.79 17.86
CA GLN A 539 -11.98 -1.89 18.10
C GLN A 539 -11.14 -2.22 16.86
N PHE A 540 -11.74 -2.69 15.76
CA PHE A 540 -11.08 -2.94 14.49
C PHE A 540 -11.28 -1.81 13.47
N LEU A 541 -11.82 -0.67 13.88
CA LEU A 541 -11.79 0.54 13.07
C LEU A 541 -10.34 1.02 12.93
N ASN A 542 -9.79 0.97 11.72
CA ASN A 542 -8.50 1.58 11.40
C ASN A 542 -8.66 3.09 11.11
N PHE A 543 -7.53 3.81 11.10
CA PHE A 543 -7.52 5.26 10.94
C PHE A 543 -7.93 5.70 9.52
N ASP A 544 -7.45 5.03 8.47
CA ASP A 544 -7.86 5.28 7.07
C ASP A 544 -9.39 5.23 6.87
N ASN A 545 -10.07 4.20 7.39
CA ASN A 545 -11.53 4.08 7.32
C ASN A 545 -12.22 5.27 8.00
N PHE A 546 -11.63 5.78 9.09
CA PHE A 546 -12.15 6.95 9.78
C PHE A 546 -11.94 8.23 8.97
N ILE A 547 -10.76 8.41 8.36
CA ILE A 547 -10.46 9.50 7.42
C ILE A 547 -11.47 9.49 6.27
N ARG A 548 -11.65 8.38 5.57
CA ARG A 548 -12.58 8.28 4.42
C ARG A 548 -14.02 8.65 4.76
N LYS A 549 -14.45 8.39 6.00
CA LYS A 549 -15.78 8.78 6.49
C LYS A 549 -15.90 10.28 6.76
N LYS A 550 -14.79 10.96 7.09
CA LYS A 550 -14.78 12.34 7.61
C LYS A 550 -14.13 13.36 6.68
N VAL A 551 -13.28 12.93 5.74
CA VAL A 551 -12.43 13.75 4.88
C VAL A 551 -12.53 13.22 3.45
N LYS A 552 -13.49 13.74 2.67
CA LYS A 552 -13.78 13.22 1.32
C LYS A 552 -13.22 14.09 0.19
N GLU A 553 -13.19 15.42 0.35
CA GLU A 553 -12.95 16.35 -0.76
C GLU A 553 -11.55 17.00 -0.75
N LYS A 554 -10.76 16.78 0.31
CA LYS A 554 -9.47 17.47 0.56
C LYS A 554 -8.32 16.54 0.92
N ALA A 555 -8.34 15.32 0.37
CA ALA A 555 -7.27 14.33 0.55
C ALA A 555 -6.00 14.64 -0.27
N ILE A 556 -6.08 15.62 -1.19
CA ILE A 556 -4.94 16.11 -1.98
C ILE A 556 -4.76 17.60 -1.67
N PRO A 557 -3.61 18.01 -1.11
CA PRO A 557 -3.31 19.42 -0.88
C PRO A 557 -3.31 20.28 -2.13
N VAL A 558 -3.70 21.55 -1.97
CA VAL A 558 -3.81 22.50 -3.09
C VAL A 558 -2.46 22.71 -3.80
N TYR A 559 -1.33 22.71 -3.06
CA TYR A 559 -0.01 22.89 -3.66
C TYR A 559 0.45 21.73 -4.56
N ILE A 560 -0.17 20.55 -4.42
CA ILE A 560 0.10 19.40 -5.31
C ILE A 560 -0.65 19.57 -6.63
N MET A 561 -1.84 20.17 -6.55
CA MET A 561 -2.75 20.42 -7.68
C MET A 561 -2.47 21.73 -8.42
N ASP A 562 -1.51 22.52 -7.96
CA ASP A 562 -1.13 23.78 -8.60
C ASP A 562 -0.43 23.49 -9.94
N LYS A 563 -1.01 24.07 -11.00
CA LYS A 563 -0.59 23.87 -12.40
C LYS A 563 0.65 24.69 -12.77
N GLU A 564 1.03 25.66 -11.95
CA GLU A 564 2.22 26.48 -12.14
C GLU A 564 3.38 26.00 -11.26
N LYS A 565 3.07 25.30 -10.17
CA LYS A 565 4.03 24.81 -9.17
C LYS A 565 3.49 23.52 -8.54
N GLY A 566 4.18 22.39 -8.71
CA GLY A 566 3.79 21.13 -8.06
C GLY A 566 3.96 19.91 -8.95
N VAL A 567 3.56 18.75 -8.45
CA VAL A 567 3.67 17.49 -9.21
C VAL A 567 2.76 17.47 -10.43
N LEU A 568 1.62 18.17 -10.39
CA LEU A 568 0.75 18.27 -11.56
C LEU A 568 1.40 19.06 -12.69
N LYS A 569 2.08 20.17 -12.37
CA LYS A 569 2.89 20.91 -13.35
C LYS A 569 3.95 20.01 -13.99
N LEU A 570 4.67 19.23 -13.18
CA LEU A 570 5.68 18.30 -13.66
C LEU A 570 5.12 17.37 -14.76
N PHE A 571 3.90 16.86 -14.56
CA PHE A 571 3.24 16.02 -15.55
C PHE A 571 2.78 16.79 -16.79
N ILE A 572 2.24 18.01 -16.62
CA ILE A 572 1.82 18.88 -17.73
C ILE A 572 3.00 19.28 -18.62
N ASP A 573 4.09 19.74 -18.03
CA ASP A 573 5.28 20.22 -18.75
C ASP A 573 5.90 19.11 -19.61
N PHE A 574 5.90 17.87 -19.13
CA PHE A 574 6.39 16.73 -19.90
C PHE A 574 5.50 16.40 -21.11
N ILE A 575 4.17 16.52 -20.98
CA ILE A 575 3.25 16.32 -22.11
C ILE A 575 3.50 17.38 -23.19
N GLY A 576 3.78 18.62 -22.80
CA GLY A 576 4.08 19.71 -23.75
C GLY A 576 5.44 19.62 -24.44
N LEU A 577 6.32 18.70 -24.01
CA LEU A 577 7.65 18.45 -24.60
C LEU A 577 7.67 17.29 -25.61
N LYS A 578 6.55 16.55 -25.75
CA LYS A 578 6.31 15.56 -26.81
C LYS A 578 5.42 16.14 -27.88
#